data_AF-A0A4Z0END4-F1
#
_entry.id   AF-A0A4Z0END4-F1
#
_cell.length_a   1.000
_cell.length_b   1.000
_cell.length_c   1.000
_cell.angle_alpha   90.00
_cell.angle_beta   90.00
_cell.angle_gamma   90.00
#
_symmetry.space_group_name_H-M   'P 1'
#
loop_
_entity.id
_entity.type
_entity.pdbx_description
1 polymer ?
#
loop_
_entity_poly.entity_id
_entity_poly.type
_entity_poly.pdbx_seq_one_letter_code
_entity_poly.pdbx_strand_id
1 'polypeptide(L)'
;MARIRSMLGTIEGSAGGLTFSSTAGVNLLRQKVGSNNSKSPLQVQQRTKFAEIGRLAKAIGSLLLAGYKRVGFQSGYNQFVGQNIAFTSLDQNGMAIIDYSRLSVSTGSVAPLLGLTMANSATGKTISWTDNSDGNQALASDKVYVAIVRTATMEVAESLGSVTRAAGSVQVTASYLAGVAAGELAVYAFARRADNTDASPTASIATAPAGGGSAQSFGTNISGPSGTAAGTTLTASAGDRLSFNELTTGSSGPYNMTISVGGQQVASVDTYDRYAGRPFSFTHAGVAHTGAFAAVVNF
;
A
#
# COMPACT_ATOMS: atom_id res chain seq x y z
N MET A 1 -5.39 33.15 12.16
CA MET A 1 -6.76 32.59 12.13
C MET A 1 -7.64 33.58 12.87
N ALA A 2 -8.66 34.12 12.21
CA ALA A 2 -9.51 35.17 12.79
C ALA A 2 -10.76 34.53 13.40
N ARG A 3 -11.21 35.03 14.56
CA ARG A 3 -12.51 34.68 15.15
C ARG A 3 -13.53 35.69 14.66
N ILE A 4 -14.69 35.24 14.24
CA ILE A 4 -15.79 36.10 13.81
C ILE A 4 -17.01 35.87 14.70
N ARG A 5 -17.74 36.93 15.03
CA ARG A 5 -19.05 36.82 15.67
C ARG A 5 -20.11 37.03 14.60
N SER A 6 -20.93 36.01 14.36
CA SER A 6 -22.01 36.04 13.39
C SER A 6 -23.35 36.12 14.13
N MET A 7 -24.22 37.02 13.69
CA MET A 7 -25.61 37.10 14.17
C MET A 7 -26.50 36.02 13.54
N LEU A 8 -26.02 35.34 12.50
CA LEU A 8 -26.76 34.32 11.73
C LEU A 8 -26.50 32.89 12.25
N GLY A 9 -25.83 32.74 13.41
CA GLY A 9 -25.47 31.44 13.97
C GLY A 9 -24.17 30.86 13.39
N THR A 10 -24.09 29.53 13.33
CA THR A 10 -22.93 28.79 12.85
C THR A 10 -22.77 28.96 11.34
N ILE A 11 -21.61 29.48 10.90
CA ILE A 11 -21.31 29.64 9.47
C ILE A 11 -20.23 28.62 9.09
N GLU A 12 -20.55 27.78 8.11
CA GLU A 12 -19.65 26.77 7.55
C GLU A 12 -19.59 26.90 6.02
N GLY A 13 -18.44 26.56 5.45
CA GLY A 13 -18.24 26.54 3.99
C GLY A 13 -17.13 27.46 3.53
N SER A 14 -17.10 27.79 2.23
CA SER A 14 -16.07 28.67 1.65
C SER A 14 -16.69 29.63 0.66
N ALA A 15 -16.28 30.90 0.72
CA ALA A 15 -16.66 31.93 -0.23
C ALA A 15 -15.40 32.67 -0.69
N GLY A 16 -15.09 32.57 -1.98
CA GLY A 16 -13.88 33.15 -2.56
C GLY A 16 -12.60 32.61 -1.90
N GLY A 17 -11.74 33.53 -1.45
CA GLY A 17 -10.49 33.21 -0.76
C GLY A 17 -10.65 32.96 0.74
N LEU A 18 -11.87 32.81 1.27
CA LEU A 18 -12.13 32.65 2.70
C LEU A 18 -12.85 31.33 2.97
N THR A 19 -12.41 30.62 4.01
CA THR A 19 -13.06 29.42 4.54
C THR A 19 -13.58 29.71 5.94
N PHE A 20 -14.85 29.42 6.13
CA PHE A 20 -15.59 29.55 7.39
C PHE A 20 -15.76 28.15 7.99
N SER A 21 -15.45 28.03 9.28
CA SER A 21 -15.58 26.79 10.04
C SER A 21 -15.97 27.13 11.48
N SER A 22 -16.74 26.28 12.14
CA SER A 22 -17.03 26.43 13.57
C SER A 22 -16.32 25.34 14.36
N THR A 23 -15.71 25.72 15.49
CA THR A 23 -15.11 24.76 16.41
C THR A 23 -15.31 25.27 17.83
N ALA A 24 -15.81 24.39 18.71
CA ALA A 24 -16.12 24.72 20.11
C ALA A 24 -17.01 25.98 20.27
N GLY A 25 -18.01 26.13 19.41
CA GLY A 25 -18.96 27.26 19.45
C GLY A 25 -18.39 28.60 18.96
N VAL A 26 -17.15 28.63 18.46
CA VAL A 26 -16.52 29.83 17.89
C VAL A 26 -16.46 29.70 16.38
N ASN A 27 -17.03 30.68 15.68
CA ASN A 27 -16.87 30.80 14.24
C ASN A 27 -15.46 31.30 13.91
N LEU A 28 -14.76 30.54 13.08
CA LEU A 28 -13.39 30.73 12.70
C LEU A 28 -13.32 31.02 11.19
N LEU A 29 -12.53 32.03 10.85
CA LEU A 29 -12.26 32.44 9.50
C LEU A 29 -10.79 32.18 9.17
N ARG A 30 -10.58 31.48 8.06
CA ARG A 30 -9.27 31.20 7.49
C ARG A 30 -9.20 31.79 6.09
N GLN A 31 -8.14 32.55 5.82
CA GLN A 31 -7.81 32.93 4.46
C GLN A 31 -7.15 31.74 3.77
N LYS A 32 -7.64 31.42 2.57
CA LYS A 32 -7.05 30.43 1.68
C LYS A 32 -5.70 30.97 1.22
N VAL A 33 -4.65 30.20 1.46
CA VAL A 33 -3.33 30.48 0.89
C VAL A 33 -3.50 30.42 -0.63
N GLY A 34 -3.07 31.45 -1.37
CA GLY A 34 -3.33 31.60 -2.80
C GLY A 34 -2.90 30.38 -3.63
N SER A 35 -1.62 30.27 -3.97
CA SER A 35 -1.02 29.05 -4.52
C SER A 35 0.02 28.51 -3.52
N ASN A 36 -0.24 27.33 -2.97
CA ASN A 36 0.76 26.65 -2.14
C ASN A 36 1.63 25.77 -3.03
N ASN A 37 2.70 26.37 -3.59
CA ASN A 37 3.72 25.67 -4.36
C ASN A 37 4.80 25.01 -3.49
N SER A 38 4.56 24.86 -2.18
CA SER A 38 5.50 24.18 -1.31
C SER A 38 5.71 22.74 -1.77
N LYS A 39 6.99 22.38 -1.92
CA LYS A 39 7.47 21.05 -2.33
C LYS A 39 8.19 20.41 -1.16
N SER A 40 7.55 20.36 0.01
CA SER A 40 8.16 19.61 1.12
C SER A 40 8.35 18.15 0.70
N PRO A 41 9.43 17.47 1.13
CA PRO A 41 9.69 16.09 0.77
C PRO A 41 8.48 15.17 1.02
N LEU A 42 7.81 15.33 2.16
CA LEU A 42 6.60 14.58 2.50
C LEU A 42 5.43 14.83 1.53
N GLN A 43 5.25 16.07 1.06
CA GLN A 43 4.22 16.37 0.06
C GLN A 43 4.53 15.77 -1.31
N VAL A 44 5.81 15.79 -1.73
CA VAL A 44 6.24 15.15 -2.98
C VAL A 44 5.99 13.65 -2.90
N GLN A 45 6.41 13.01 -1.80
CA GLN A 45 6.18 11.59 -1.53
C GLN A 45 4.70 11.20 -1.64
N GLN A 46 3.81 11.96 -0.99
CA GLN A 46 2.38 11.70 -1.08
C GLN A 46 1.85 11.88 -2.51
N ARG A 47 2.25 12.95 -3.20
CA ARG A 47 1.84 13.17 -4.60
C ARG A 47 2.30 12.04 -5.51
N THR A 48 3.50 11.49 -5.31
CA THR A 48 4.00 10.34 -6.08
C THR A 48 3.13 9.11 -5.85
N LYS A 49 2.76 8.80 -4.61
CA LYS A 49 1.84 7.69 -4.30
C LYS A 49 0.48 7.88 -4.97
N PHE A 50 -0.11 9.07 -4.85
CA PHE A 50 -1.38 9.40 -5.48
C PHE A 50 -1.33 9.35 -7.02
N ALA A 51 -0.21 9.77 -7.63
CA ALA A 51 -0.02 9.71 -9.07
C ALA A 51 -0.02 8.26 -9.57
N GLU A 52 0.68 7.38 -8.87
CA GLU A 52 0.84 5.99 -9.28
C GLU A 52 -0.44 5.17 -9.09
N ILE A 53 -1.08 5.26 -7.92
CA ILE A 53 -2.38 4.60 -7.69
C ILE A 53 -3.47 5.19 -8.61
N GLY A 54 -3.39 6.48 -8.92
CA GLY A 54 -4.28 7.16 -9.86
C GLY A 54 -4.08 6.71 -11.30
N ARG A 55 -2.84 6.39 -11.70
CA ARG A 55 -2.53 5.79 -13.01
C ARG A 55 -3.16 4.40 -13.12
N LEU A 56 -2.99 3.56 -12.10
CA LEU A 56 -3.65 2.25 -12.04
C LEU A 56 -5.18 2.40 -12.11
N ALA A 57 -5.76 3.29 -11.28
CA ALA A 57 -7.20 3.52 -11.24
C ALA A 57 -7.79 3.99 -12.58
N LYS A 58 -7.03 4.74 -13.38
CA LYS A 58 -7.42 5.10 -14.75
C LYS A 58 -7.37 3.90 -15.69
N ALA A 59 -6.37 3.03 -15.55
CA ALA A 59 -6.22 1.85 -16.38
C ALA A 59 -7.34 0.82 -16.17
N ILE A 60 -7.82 0.67 -14.92
CA ILE A 60 -8.94 -0.22 -14.56
C ILE A 60 -10.28 0.52 -14.42
N GLY A 61 -10.43 1.71 -15.01
CA GLY A 61 -11.56 2.62 -14.74
C GLY A 61 -12.94 2.02 -15.03
N SER A 62 -13.07 1.24 -16.10
CA SER A 62 -14.28 0.50 -16.48
C SER A 62 -14.67 -0.54 -15.43
N LEU A 63 -13.68 -1.25 -14.88
CA LEU A 63 -13.88 -2.19 -13.80
C LEU A 63 -14.37 -1.51 -12.53
N LEU A 64 -13.76 -0.38 -12.15
CA LEU A 64 -14.12 0.37 -10.94
C LEU A 64 -15.55 0.92 -10.98
N LEU A 65 -16.04 1.28 -12.18
CA LEU A 65 -17.42 1.73 -12.36
C LEU A 65 -18.44 0.62 -12.05
N ALA A 66 -18.08 -0.64 -12.28
CA ALA A 66 -18.92 -1.79 -11.97
C ALA A 66 -18.74 -2.30 -10.53
N GLY A 67 -17.53 -2.20 -9.97
CA GLY A 67 -17.18 -2.76 -8.66
C GLY A 67 -17.58 -1.90 -7.46
N TYR A 68 -17.66 -0.58 -7.61
CA TYR A 68 -17.99 0.34 -6.53
C TYR A 68 -19.40 0.91 -6.68
N LYS A 69 -20.24 0.67 -5.67
CA LYS A 69 -21.52 1.38 -5.53
C LYS A 69 -21.23 2.85 -5.20
N ARG A 70 -21.98 3.77 -5.83
CA ARG A 70 -21.82 5.20 -5.56
C ARG A 70 -22.28 5.51 -4.13
N VAL A 71 -21.36 5.94 -3.27
CA VAL A 71 -21.64 6.39 -1.90
C VAL A 71 -21.58 7.92 -1.87
N GLY A 72 -22.75 8.56 -1.77
CA GLY A 72 -22.87 10.02 -1.84
C GLY A 72 -22.28 10.61 -3.14
N PHE A 73 -21.33 11.53 -2.99
CA PHE A 73 -20.63 12.18 -4.11
C PHE A 73 -19.32 11.49 -4.53
N GLN A 74 -18.98 10.34 -3.95
CA GLN A 74 -17.73 9.64 -4.27
C GLN A 74 -17.89 8.72 -5.49
N SER A 75 -17.10 8.99 -6.54
CA SER A 75 -16.96 8.10 -7.70
C SER A 75 -16.21 6.81 -7.33
N GLY A 76 -16.36 5.75 -8.12
CA GLY A 76 -15.61 4.51 -7.94
C GLY A 76 -14.09 4.73 -7.95
N TYR A 77 -13.61 5.67 -8.77
CA TYR A 77 -12.21 6.12 -8.75
C TYR A 77 -11.79 6.66 -7.38
N ASN A 78 -12.57 7.57 -6.77
CA ASN A 78 -12.22 8.16 -5.48
C ASN A 78 -12.26 7.12 -4.36
N GLN A 79 -13.22 6.19 -4.41
CA GLN A 79 -13.32 5.09 -3.45
C GLN A 79 -12.12 4.16 -3.56
N PHE A 80 -11.74 3.77 -4.80
CA PHE A 80 -10.57 2.94 -5.05
C PHE A 80 -9.28 3.61 -4.52
N VAL A 81 -9.03 4.87 -4.88
CA VAL A 81 -7.83 5.58 -4.42
C VAL A 81 -7.81 5.68 -2.89
N GLY A 82 -8.95 6.00 -2.27
CA GLY A 82 -9.05 6.12 -0.81
C GLY A 82 -8.78 4.83 -0.06
N GLN A 83 -9.26 3.69 -0.57
CA GLN A 83 -9.07 2.38 0.08
C GLN A 83 -7.66 1.82 -0.15
N ASN A 84 -7.05 2.10 -1.32
CA ASN A 84 -5.83 1.41 -1.74
C ASN A 84 -4.55 2.22 -1.57
N ILE A 85 -4.63 3.53 -1.33
CA ILE A 85 -3.42 4.36 -1.17
C ILE A 85 -2.53 3.92 0.00
N ALA A 86 -3.12 3.32 1.03
CA ALA A 86 -2.38 2.75 2.16
C ALA A 86 -1.45 1.59 1.74
N PHE A 87 -1.76 0.92 0.63
CA PHE A 87 -0.98 -0.17 0.05
C PHE A 87 0.01 0.33 -1.02
N THR A 88 0.18 1.65 -1.14
CA THR A 88 1.22 2.26 -1.96
C THR A 88 2.36 2.77 -1.08
N SER A 89 3.53 2.18 -1.25
CA SER A 89 4.77 2.56 -0.56
C SER A 89 5.69 3.32 -1.51
N LEU A 90 6.82 3.80 -1.00
CA LEU A 90 7.87 4.40 -1.81
C LEU A 90 9.13 3.55 -1.66
N ASP A 91 9.85 3.38 -2.76
CA ASP A 91 11.17 2.79 -2.75
C ASP A 91 12.25 3.79 -2.31
N GLN A 92 13.50 3.31 -2.26
CA GLN A 92 14.66 4.13 -1.90
C GLN A 92 14.96 5.25 -2.91
N ASN A 93 14.48 5.10 -4.15
CA ASN A 93 14.62 6.08 -5.22
C ASN A 93 13.45 7.08 -5.27
N GLY A 94 12.47 6.95 -4.36
CA GLY A 94 11.28 7.79 -4.31
C GLY A 94 10.22 7.45 -5.36
N MET A 95 10.30 6.28 -6.01
CA MET A 95 9.27 5.72 -6.89
C MET A 95 8.19 5.03 -6.07
N ALA A 96 6.93 5.15 -6.49
CA ALA A 96 5.82 4.50 -5.83
C ALA A 96 5.73 3.03 -6.21
N ILE A 97 5.61 2.16 -5.20
CA ILE A 97 5.39 0.73 -5.36
C ILE A 97 4.00 0.40 -4.82
N ILE A 98 3.17 -0.22 -5.66
CA ILE A 98 1.85 -0.70 -5.29
C ILE A 98 1.94 -2.17 -4.87
N ASP A 99 1.40 -2.50 -3.71
CA ASP A 99 1.20 -3.88 -3.29
C ASP A 99 -0.10 -4.43 -3.92
N TYR A 100 0.06 -5.10 -5.06
CA TYR A 100 -1.04 -5.73 -5.80
C TYR A 100 -1.72 -6.87 -5.03
N SER A 101 -1.09 -7.48 -4.02
CA SER A 101 -1.72 -8.57 -3.26
C SER A 101 -2.87 -8.12 -2.37
N ARG A 102 -2.91 -6.83 -2.02
CA ARG A 102 -3.86 -6.26 -1.06
C ARG A 102 -4.89 -5.31 -1.68
N LEU A 103 -4.89 -5.14 -2.99
CA LEU A 103 -5.78 -4.20 -3.64
C LEU A 103 -7.24 -4.67 -3.62
N SER A 104 -8.14 -3.74 -3.36
CA SER A 104 -9.59 -3.89 -3.44
C SER A 104 -10.11 -3.09 -4.64
N VAL A 105 -10.78 -3.75 -5.59
CA VAL A 105 -11.39 -3.11 -6.77
C VAL A 105 -12.92 -3.05 -6.71
N SER A 106 -13.52 -3.72 -5.73
CA SER A 106 -14.97 -3.81 -5.55
C SER A 106 -15.33 -4.01 -4.08
N THR A 107 -16.48 -3.46 -3.70
CA THR A 107 -17.04 -3.60 -2.36
C THR A 107 -18.54 -3.82 -2.44
N GLY A 108 -19.07 -4.76 -1.68
CA GLY A 108 -20.49 -4.97 -1.54
C GLY A 108 -20.79 -6.21 -0.69
N SER A 109 -22.06 -6.61 -0.64
CA SER A 109 -22.53 -7.62 0.32
C SER A 109 -22.74 -9.00 -0.30
N VAL A 110 -22.61 -9.12 -1.62
CA VAL A 110 -22.71 -10.41 -2.33
C VAL A 110 -21.50 -11.28 -1.98
N ALA A 111 -21.68 -12.60 -1.84
CA ALA A 111 -20.56 -13.49 -1.54
C ALA A 111 -19.44 -13.40 -2.61
N PRO A 112 -18.17 -13.31 -2.18
CA PRO A 112 -17.02 -13.23 -3.08
C PRO A 112 -16.87 -14.50 -3.93
N LEU A 113 -16.13 -14.39 -5.02
CA LEU A 113 -15.73 -15.54 -5.83
C LEU A 113 -14.70 -16.38 -5.05
N LEU A 114 -14.83 -17.70 -5.11
CA LEU A 114 -13.95 -18.65 -4.40
C LEU A 114 -13.08 -19.42 -5.39
N GLY A 115 -11.91 -19.86 -4.92
CA GLY A 115 -11.03 -20.73 -5.69
C GLY A 115 -10.59 -20.13 -7.03
N LEU A 116 -10.29 -18.82 -7.04
CA LEU A 116 -9.85 -18.14 -8.24
C LEU A 116 -8.53 -18.78 -8.72
N THR A 117 -8.49 -19.21 -9.98
CA THR A 117 -7.31 -19.79 -10.62
C THR A 117 -7.08 -19.15 -11.98
N MET A 118 -5.81 -19.11 -12.40
CA MET A 118 -5.41 -18.60 -13.71
C MET A 118 -4.65 -19.68 -14.47
N ALA A 119 -5.04 -19.90 -15.71
CA ALA A 119 -4.35 -20.78 -16.64
C ALA A 119 -3.98 -20.03 -17.93
N ASN A 120 -2.93 -20.50 -18.59
CA ASN A 120 -2.54 -19.99 -19.90
C ASN A 120 -3.53 -20.47 -20.97
N SER A 121 -3.86 -19.58 -21.90
CA SER A 121 -4.66 -19.88 -23.09
C SER A 121 -3.92 -19.42 -24.35
N ALA A 122 -4.22 -20.00 -25.51
CA ALA A 122 -3.54 -19.69 -26.76
C ALA A 122 -3.65 -18.19 -27.16
N THR A 123 -4.74 -17.53 -26.76
CA THR A 123 -5.05 -16.14 -27.11
C THR A 123 -5.01 -15.18 -25.91
N GLY A 124 -4.56 -15.65 -24.74
CA GLY A 124 -4.53 -14.84 -23.52
C GLY A 124 -4.47 -15.70 -22.25
N LYS A 125 -5.41 -15.46 -21.33
CA LYS A 125 -5.50 -16.16 -20.04
C LYS A 125 -6.93 -16.62 -19.76
N THR A 126 -7.05 -17.79 -19.14
CA THR A 126 -8.31 -18.30 -18.62
C THR A 126 -8.37 -18.08 -17.12
N ILE A 127 -9.41 -17.41 -16.63
CA ILE A 127 -9.66 -17.26 -15.20
C ILE A 127 -10.83 -18.15 -14.85
N SER A 128 -10.65 -19.02 -13.86
CA SER A 128 -11.67 -19.94 -13.38
C SER A 128 -11.95 -19.74 -11.90
N TRP A 129 -13.17 -20.03 -11.46
CA TRP A 129 -13.59 -19.94 -10.07
C TRP A 129 -14.52 -21.10 -9.73
N THR A 130 -14.65 -21.39 -8.45
CA THR A 130 -15.63 -22.35 -7.95
C THR A 130 -16.99 -21.69 -7.90
N ASP A 131 -17.99 -22.32 -8.51
CA ASP A 131 -19.37 -21.87 -8.38
C ASP A 131 -19.84 -22.05 -6.93
N ASN A 132 -20.23 -20.95 -6.31
CA ASN A 132 -20.75 -20.89 -4.95
C ASN A 132 -22.14 -20.24 -4.91
N SER A 133 -22.90 -20.35 -6.00
CA SER A 133 -24.27 -19.82 -6.13
C SER A 133 -25.25 -20.37 -5.09
N ASP A 134 -24.89 -21.43 -4.37
CA ASP A 134 -25.70 -22.00 -3.28
C ASP A 134 -25.48 -21.31 -1.91
N GLY A 135 -24.57 -20.33 -1.83
CA GLY A 135 -24.19 -19.64 -0.60
C GLY A 135 -24.64 -18.17 -0.53
N ASN A 136 -25.07 -17.73 0.66
CA ASN A 136 -25.11 -16.34 1.14
C ASN A 136 -25.27 -15.23 0.07
N GLN A 137 -26.49 -15.07 -0.49
CA GLN A 137 -26.87 -14.01 -1.45
C GLN A 137 -26.18 -14.05 -2.83
N ALA A 138 -25.34 -15.05 -3.12
CA ALA A 138 -24.82 -15.28 -4.47
C ALA A 138 -25.90 -15.87 -5.37
N LEU A 139 -25.93 -15.45 -6.65
CA LEU A 139 -26.83 -16.02 -7.64
C LEU A 139 -26.05 -16.54 -8.84
N ALA A 140 -26.53 -17.64 -9.42
CA ALA A 140 -26.01 -18.22 -10.65
C ALA A 140 -26.01 -17.23 -11.83
N SER A 141 -26.95 -16.26 -11.82
CA SER A 141 -27.10 -15.22 -12.83
C SER A 141 -26.21 -13.99 -12.62
N ASP A 142 -25.46 -13.91 -11.51
CA ASP A 142 -24.53 -12.80 -11.27
C ASP A 142 -23.51 -12.72 -12.40
N LYS A 143 -23.24 -11.52 -12.90
CA LYS A 143 -22.25 -11.27 -13.96
C LYS A 143 -20.86 -11.17 -13.36
N VAL A 144 -19.89 -11.83 -13.97
CA VAL A 144 -18.50 -11.82 -13.48
C VAL A 144 -17.67 -10.80 -14.22
N TYR A 145 -16.95 -9.98 -13.46
CA TYR A 145 -16.04 -8.94 -13.94
C TYR A 145 -14.62 -9.34 -13.54
N VAL A 146 -13.70 -9.29 -14.51
CA VAL A 146 -12.30 -9.69 -14.32
C VAL A 146 -11.39 -8.65 -14.96
N ALA A 147 -10.32 -8.30 -14.27
CA ALA A 147 -9.20 -7.54 -14.82
C ALA A 147 -7.89 -8.25 -14.52
N ILE A 148 -7.01 -8.29 -15.51
CA ILE A 148 -5.65 -8.81 -15.42
C ILE A 148 -4.72 -7.62 -15.64
N VAL A 149 -3.91 -7.32 -14.63
CA VAL A 149 -2.94 -6.22 -14.63
C VAL A 149 -1.54 -6.80 -14.70
N ARG A 150 -0.73 -6.37 -15.67
CA ARG A 150 0.71 -6.65 -15.65
C ARG A 150 1.38 -5.70 -14.66
N THR A 151 2.04 -6.24 -13.65
CA THR A 151 2.59 -5.44 -12.53
C THR A 151 3.75 -4.54 -12.95
N ALA A 152 4.52 -4.92 -13.98
CA ALA A 152 5.66 -4.15 -14.46
C ALA A 152 5.29 -2.93 -15.34
N THR A 153 4.26 -3.06 -16.18
CA THR A 153 3.90 -2.02 -17.19
C THR A 153 2.57 -1.32 -16.92
N MET A 154 1.75 -1.87 -16.01
CA MET A 154 0.36 -1.45 -15.76
C MET A 154 -0.56 -1.59 -16.97
N GLU A 155 -0.24 -2.49 -17.90
CA GLU A 155 -1.16 -2.87 -18.97
C GLU A 155 -2.28 -3.73 -18.40
N VAL A 156 -3.51 -3.48 -18.84
CA VAL A 156 -4.72 -4.09 -18.30
C VAL A 156 -5.50 -4.78 -19.42
N ALA A 157 -5.88 -6.04 -19.18
CA ALA A 157 -6.87 -6.76 -19.98
C ALA A 157 -8.10 -7.02 -19.12
N GLU A 158 -9.30 -6.73 -19.65
CA GLU A 158 -10.54 -6.84 -18.89
C GLU A 158 -11.56 -7.73 -19.60
N SER A 159 -12.39 -8.42 -18.83
CA SER A 159 -13.65 -9.01 -19.26
C SER A 159 -14.75 -8.50 -18.35
N LEU A 160 -15.71 -7.76 -18.92
CA LEU A 160 -16.68 -6.99 -18.17
C LEU A 160 -18.07 -7.62 -18.28
N GLY A 161 -18.40 -8.51 -17.34
CA GLY A 161 -19.74 -9.10 -17.24
C GLY A 161 -20.14 -9.97 -18.44
N SER A 162 -19.16 -10.53 -19.16
CA SER A 162 -19.39 -11.34 -20.37
C SER A 162 -19.94 -12.73 -20.05
N VAL A 163 -19.73 -13.22 -18.83
CA VAL A 163 -20.20 -14.53 -18.37
C VAL A 163 -20.87 -14.41 -17.00
N THR A 164 -21.67 -15.41 -16.67
CA THR A 164 -22.33 -15.52 -15.38
C THR A 164 -21.49 -16.32 -14.38
N ARG A 165 -21.83 -16.22 -13.09
CA ARG A 165 -21.17 -16.97 -12.01
C ARG A 165 -21.21 -18.48 -12.26
N ALA A 166 -22.33 -18.98 -12.77
CA ALA A 166 -22.50 -20.40 -13.10
C ALA A 166 -21.61 -20.92 -14.24
N ALA A 167 -21.01 -20.04 -15.05
CA ALA A 167 -20.11 -20.46 -16.13
C ALA A 167 -18.79 -21.05 -15.61
N GLY A 168 -18.40 -20.72 -14.36
CA GLY A 168 -17.19 -21.24 -13.70
C GLY A 168 -15.85 -20.78 -14.31
N SER A 169 -15.84 -20.15 -15.49
CA SER A 169 -14.63 -19.63 -16.12
C SER A 169 -14.92 -18.53 -17.14
N VAL A 170 -13.90 -17.71 -17.41
CA VAL A 170 -13.89 -16.71 -18.48
C VAL A 170 -12.53 -16.68 -19.17
N GLN A 171 -12.56 -16.53 -20.50
CA GLN A 171 -11.36 -16.26 -21.29
C GLN A 171 -11.17 -14.75 -21.41
N VAL A 172 -10.01 -14.25 -21.00
CA VAL A 172 -9.60 -12.87 -21.21
C VAL A 172 -8.63 -12.85 -22.38
N THR A 173 -9.13 -12.41 -23.54
CA THR A 173 -8.36 -12.35 -24.79
C THR A 173 -7.45 -11.13 -24.80
N ALA A 174 -6.15 -11.36 -24.73
CA ALA A 174 -5.13 -10.31 -24.82
C ALA A 174 -3.81 -10.93 -25.27
N SER A 175 -3.47 -10.75 -26.54
CA SER A 175 -2.29 -11.39 -27.15
C SER A 175 -0.98 -11.00 -26.46
N TYR A 176 -0.88 -9.79 -25.91
CA TYR A 176 0.29 -9.34 -25.17
C TYR A 176 0.46 -10.04 -23.80
N LEU A 177 -0.57 -10.72 -23.29
CA LEU A 177 -0.51 -11.53 -22.07
C LEU A 177 -0.15 -12.99 -22.34
N ALA A 178 -0.13 -13.43 -23.60
CA ALA A 178 0.28 -14.78 -23.95
C ALA A 178 1.76 -15.01 -23.56
N GLY A 179 2.06 -16.13 -22.91
CA GLY A 179 3.43 -16.48 -22.48
C GLY A 179 3.97 -15.76 -21.24
N VAL A 180 3.29 -14.72 -20.72
CA VAL A 180 3.70 -14.04 -19.48
C VAL A 180 3.53 -14.98 -18.28
N ALA A 181 4.56 -15.04 -17.42
CA ALA A 181 4.56 -15.82 -16.20
C ALA A 181 3.49 -15.35 -15.21
N ALA A 182 2.90 -16.28 -14.45
CA ALA A 182 1.83 -15.97 -13.51
C ALA A 182 2.26 -14.98 -12.40
N GLY A 183 3.55 -14.98 -12.04
CA GLY A 183 4.09 -14.09 -11.00
C GLY A 183 4.10 -12.60 -11.38
N GLU A 184 4.05 -12.28 -12.67
CA GLU A 184 4.07 -10.90 -13.19
C GLU A 184 2.67 -10.32 -13.40
N LEU A 185 1.64 -11.11 -13.10
CA LEU A 185 0.24 -10.77 -13.33
C LEU A 185 -0.51 -10.69 -12.02
N ALA A 186 -1.32 -9.65 -11.90
CA ALA A 186 -2.30 -9.48 -10.84
C ALA A 186 -3.70 -9.58 -11.43
N VAL A 187 -4.47 -10.58 -11.01
CA VAL A 187 -5.86 -10.79 -11.41
C VAL A 187 -6.77 -10.27 -10.31
N TYR A 188 -7.78 -9.50 -10.69
CA TYR A 188 -8.86 -9.06 -9.81
C TYR A 188 -10.17 -9.48 -10.43
N ALA A 189 -11.01 -10.15 -9.65
CA ALA A 189 -12.32 -10.61 -10.08
C ALA A 189 -13.37 -10.32 -9.01
N PHE A 190 -14.59 -10.00 -9.46
CA PHE A 190 -15.76 -9.92 -8.60
C PHE A 190 -17.02 -10.26 -9.39
N ALA A 191 -18.05 -10.66 -8.66
CA ALA A 191 -19.38 -10.87 -9.21
C ALA A 191 -20.25 -9.63 -8.95
N ARG A 192 -21.11 -9.30 -9.90
CA ARG A 192 -22.10 -8.23 -9.76
C ARG A 192 -23.48 -8.81 -10.05
N ARG A 193 -24.47 -8.45 -9.24
CA ARG A 193 -25.83 -8.91 -9.44
C ARG A 193 -26.34 -8.50 -10.83
N ALA A 194 -27.14 -9.36 -11.47
CA ALA A 194 -27.66 -9.11 -12.82
C ALA A 194 -28.46 -7.79 -12.94
N ASP A 195 -29.09 -7.37 -11.85
CA ASP A 195 -29.83 -6.11 -11.70
C ASP A 195 -28.95 -4.88 -11.43
N ASN A 196 -27.62 -5.06 -11.31
CA ASN A 196 -26.61 -4.05 -11.02
C ASN A 196 -26.70 -3.39 -9.62
N THR A 197 -27.49 -3.93 -8.69
CA THR A 197 -27.78 -3.34 -7.38
C THR A 197 -26.65 -3.48 -6.36
N ASP A 198 -25.88 -4.56 -6.46
CA ASP A 198 -24.80 -4.91 -5.54
C ASP A 198 -23.67 -5.69 -6.24
N ALA A 199 -22.49 -5.70 -5.63
CA ALA A 199 -21.30 -6.39 -6.09
C ALA A 199 -20.71 -7.23 -4.95
N SER A 200 -19.86 -8.19 -5.29
CA SER A 200 -19.10 -8.94 -4.31
C SER A 200 -17.81 -8.19 -3.94
N PRO A 201 -17.25 -8.45 -2.76
CA PRO A 201 -15.87 -8.10 -2.47
C PRO A 201 -14.92 -8.69 -3.53
N THR A 202 -13.77 -8.06 -3.69
CA THR A 202 -12.73 -8.48 -4.64
C THR A 202 -12.13 -9.83 -4.24
N ALA A 203 -12.05 -10.73 -5.21
CA ALA A 203 -11.16 -11.89 -5.17
C ALA A 203 -9.93 -11.58 -6.04
N SER A 204 -8.73 -11.92 -5.57
CA SER A 204 -7.49 -11.60 -6.28
C SER A 204 -6.53 -12.78 -6.35
N ILE A 205 -5.76 -12.83 -7.44
CA ILE A 205 -4.53 -13.60 -7.55
C ILE A 205 -3.45 -12.60 -7.88
N ALA A 206 -2.63 -12.25 -6.91
CA ALA A 206 -1.49 -11.38 -7.16
C ALA A 206 -0.34 -11.85 -6.29
N THR A 207 0.85 -11.88 -6.88
CA THR A 207 2.07 -12.10 -6.12
C THR A 207 2.35 -10.81 -5.37
N ALA A 208 2.54 -10.90 -4.05
CA ALA A 208 3.08 -9.76 -3.30
C ALA A 208 4.37 -9.32 -4.00
N PRO A 209 4.65 -8.02 -4.11
CA PRO A 209 5.95 -7.59 -4.63
C PRO A 209 7.05 -8.33 -3.86
N ALA A 210 8.12 -8.76 -4.55
CA ALA A 210 9.26 -9.45 -3.94
C ALA A 210 9.98 -8.64 -2.82
N GLY A 211 9.45 -7.48 -2.44
CA GLY A 211 9.79 -6.70 -1.26
C GLY A 211 8.54 -6.37 -0.45
N GLY A 212 7.93 -7.38 0.17
CA GLY A 212 6.94 -7.21 1.26
C GLY A 212 7.55 -7.26 2.65
N GLY A 213 8.83 -7.61 2.76
CA GLY A 213 9.71 -7.18 3.84
C GLY A 213 10.65 -6.15 3.25
N SER A 214 10.78 -4.98 3.88
CA SER A 214 11.76 -3.99 3.44
C SER A 214 13.14 -4.67 3.41
N ALA A 215 13.70 -4.91 2.23
CA ALA A 215 15.15 -5.00 2.09
C ALA A 215 15.66 -3.58 2.38
N GLN A 216 15.85 -3.30 3.66
CA GLN A 216 16.44 -2.05 4.12
C GLN A 216 17.87 -2.03 3.57
N SER A 217 18.14 -1.23 2.54
CA SER A 217 19.53 -0.96 2.15
C SER A 217 20.10 -0.06 3.24
N PHE A 218 21.10 -0.57 3.95
CA PHE A 218 21.76 0.14 5.03
C PHE A 218 23.02 0.84 4.52
N GLY A 219 23.18 2.12 4.87
CA GLY A 219 24.23 3.01 4.35
C GLY A 219 25.64 2.77 4.93
N THR A 220 25.74 2.35 6.20
CA THR A 220 27.03 2.14 6.88
C THR A 220 27.08 0.79 7.56
N ASN A 221 28.27 0.19 7.53
CA ASN A 221 28.53 -1.14 8.06
C ASN A 221 29.73 -1.10 9.01
N ILE A 222 29.52 -1.53 10.24
CA ILE A 222 30.58 -1.71 11.23
C ILE A 222 30.68 -3.19 11.59
N SER A 223 31.90 -3.73 11.54
CA SER A 223 32.19 -5.11 11.93
C SER A 223 32.75 -5.12 13.35
N GLY A 224 32.32 -6.10 14.15
CA GLY A 224 32.95 -6.37 15.44
C GLY A 224 34.33 -7.05 15.27
N PRO A 225 35.20 -7.01 16.31
CA PRO A 225 35.04 -6.30 17.58
C PRO A 225 35.43 -4.81 17.51
N SER A 226 34.75 -3.97 18.29
CA SER A 226 35.03 -2.53 18.49
C SER A 226 35.00 -1.67 17.22
N GLY A 227 34.20 -2.06 16.22
CA GLY A 227 33.98 -1.27 15.01
C GLY A 227 33.31 0.06 15.34
N THR A 228 33.85 1.18 14.84
CA THR A 228 33.32 2.52 15.11
C THR A 228 33.12 3.30 13.81
N ALA A 229 31.95 3.90 13.64
CA ALA A 229 31.67 4.84 12.54
C ALA A 229 30.55 5.81 12.94
N ALA A 230 30.66 7.07 12.52
CA ALA A 230 29.59 8.08 12.65
C ALA A 230 28.92 8.17 14.05
N GLY A 231 29.72 8.03 15.10
CA GLY A 231 29.25 8.08 16.50
C GLY A 231 28.43 6.87 16.95
N THR A 232 28.58 5.74 16.24
CA THR A 232 28.08 4.42 16.60
C THR A 232 29.27 3.49 16.80
N THR A 233 29.37 2.85 17.96
CA THR A 233 30.41 1.86 18.27
C THR A 233 29.75 0.51 18.54
N LEU A 234 30.17 -0.52 17.81
CA LEU A 234 29.73 -1.90 17.98
C LEU A 234 30.78 -2.70 18.75
N THR A 235 30.38 -3.23 19.89
CA THR A 235 31.12 -4.25 20.64
C THR A 235 30.43 -5.59 20.44
N ALA A 236 31.00 -6.47 19.62
CA ALA A 236 30.47 -7.78 19.26
C ALA A 236 31.59 -8.78 18.94
N SER A 237 31.25 -10.04 18.69
CA SER A 237 32.22 -11.07 18.29
C SER A 237 32.79 -10.80 16.90
N ALA A 238 33.95 -11.39 16.59
CA ALA A 238 34.53 -11.30 15.26
C ALA A 238 33.61 -11.94 14.21
N GLY A 239 33.34 -11.23 13.12
CA GLY A 239 32.42 -11.68 12.06
C GLY A 239 30.98 -11.15 12.20
N ASP A 240 30.62 -10.60 13.35
CA ASP A 240 29.35 -9.90 13.52
C ASP A 240 29.40 -8.52 12.85
N ARG A 241 28.29 -8.11 12.24
CA ARG A 241 28.20 -6.85 11.49
C ARG A 241 26.91 -6.12 11.83
N LEU A 242 27.04 -4.84 12.18
CA LEU A 242 25.90 -3.92 12.29
C LEU A 242 25.83 -3.04 11.06
N SER A 243 24.64 -2.92 10.51
CA SER A 243 24.29 -2.14 9.34
C SER A 243 23.20 -1.12 9.68
N PHE A 244 23.44 0.17 9.43
CA PHE A 244 22.50 1.25 9.78
C PHE A 244 22.64 2.45 8.83
N ASN A 245 21.73 3.42 8.93
CA ASN A 245 21.79 4.68 8.19
C ASN A 245 22.33 5.80 9.08
N GLU A 246 23.40 6.48 8.63
CA GLU A 246 24.04 7.55 9.41
C GLU A 246 23.17 8.79 9.56
N LEU A 247 23.30 9.46 10.71
CA LEU A 247 22.65 10.73 11.01
C LEU A 247 23.69 11.86 11.05
N THR A 248 23.61 12.80 10.10
CA THR A 248 24.66 13.82 9.87
C THR A 248 24.46 15.15 10.61
N THR A 249 23.31 15.37 11.27
CA THR A 249 23.03 16.61 12.03
C THR A 249 22.32 16.32 13.36
N GLY A 250 22.47 17.23 14.33
CA GLY A 250 21.79 17.19 15.63
C GLY A 250 22.71 17.03 16.85
N SER A 251 22.36 17.68 17.97
CA SER A 251 22.95 17.43 19.30
C SER A 251 22.14 16.35 20.03
N SER A 252 22.83 15.46 20.73
CA SER A 252 22.22 14.30 21.39
C SER A 252 23.14 13.73 22.47
N GLY A 253 22.55 13.21 23.55
CA GLY A 253 23.28 12.48 24.60
C GLY A 253 23.62 11.03 24.19
N PRO A 254 24.50 10.36 24.96
CA PRO A 254 24.85 8.97 24.74
C PRO A 254 23.64 8.05 25.00
N TYR A 255 23.54 6.98 24.23
CA TYR A 255 22.49 5.97 24.30
C TYR A 255 23.11 4.60 24.08
N ASN A 256 22.88 3.66 24.99
CA ASN A 256 23.38 2.30 24.87
C ASN A 256 22.23 1.35 24.49
N MET A 257 22.51 0.44 23.57
CA MET A 257 21.62 -0.64 23.15
C MET A 257 22.30 -1.99 23.38
N THR A 258 21.62 -2.89 24.07
CA THR A 258 22.03 -4.30 24.17
C THR A 258 21.27 -5.15 23.14
N ILE A 259 22.00 -5.98 22.39
CA ILE A 259 21.43 -6.96 21.45
C ILE A 259 21.59 -8.36 22.03
N SER A 260 20.48 -9.07 22.17
CA SER A 260 20.46 -10.47 22.57
C SER A 260 19.86 -11.36 21.48
N VAL A 261 20.42 -12.56 21.30
CA VAL A 261 19.90 -13.60 20.41
C VAL A 261 19.61 -14.83 21.26
N GLY A 262 18.37 -15.33 21.25
CA GLY A 262 17.99 -16.48 22.07
C GLY A 262 18.14 -16.26 23.58
N GLY A 263 18.02 -15.01 24.03
CA GLY A 263 18.12 -14.62 25.45
C GLY A 263 19.56 -14.45 25.99
N GLN A 264 20.58 -14.61 25.15
CA GLN A 264 21.98 -14.31 25.51
C GLN A 264 22.42 -13.00 24.84
N GLN A 265 23.07 -12.12 25.60
CA GLN A 265 23.62 -10.87 25.05
C GLN A 265 24.81 -11.19 24.14
N VAL A 266 24.73 -10.78 22.87
CA VAL A 266 25.76 -11.05 21.84
C VAL A 266 26.49 -9.79 21.39
N ALA A 267 25.87 -8.61 21.54
CA ALA A 267 26.49 -7.35 21.20
C ALA A 267 25.99 -6.18 22.06
N SER A 268 26.80 -5.13 22.14
CA SER A 268 26.45 -3.83 22.70
C SER A 268 26.75 -2.76 21.66
N VAL A 269 25.84 -1.81 21.49
CA VAL A 269 26.00 -0.69 20.57
C VAL A 269 25.87 0.61 21.34
N ASP A 270 26.94 1.40 21.34
CA ASP A 270 26.94 2.76 21.88
C ASP A 270 26.63 3.72 20.74
N THR A 271 25.52 4.43 20.87
CA THR A 271 25.05 5.40 19.89
C THR A 271 24.63 6.69 20.56
N TYR A 272 24.03 7.57 19.78
CA TYR A 272 23.30 8.72 20.30
C TYR A 272 21.79 8.44 20.37
N ASP A 273 21.08 9.11 21.28
CA ASP A 273 19.62 8.94 21.49
C ASP A 273 18.77 9.17 20.23
N ARG A 274 19.27 9.99 19.28
CA ARG A 274 18.62 10.21 17.98
C ARG A 274 18.50 8.96 17.09
N TYR A 275 19.25 7.91 17.39
CA TYR A 275 19.10 6.62 16.72
C TYR A 275 17.90 5.83 17.24
N ALA A 276 17.33 6.16 18.41
CA ALA A 276 16.18 5.45 18.97
C ALA A 276 15.01 5.35 17.97
N GLY A 277 14.46 4.14 17.81
CA GLY A 277 13.40 3.81 16.88
C GLY A 277 13.82 3.74 15.40
N ARG A 278 15.10 3.99 15.06
CA ARG A 278 15.60 3.85 13.68
C ARG A 278 15.86 2.38 13.34
N PRO A 279 15.64 1.97 12.09
CA PRO A 279 15.90 0.60 11.67
C PRO A 279 17.41 0.31 11.59
N PHE A 280 17.79 -0.92 11.92
CA PHE A 280 19.12 -1.49 11.70
C PHE A 280 19.03 -2.95 11.29
N SER A 281 20.12 -3.49 10.74
CA SER A 281 20.34 -4.93 10.59
C SER A 281 21.60 -5.35 11.31
N PHE A 282 21.53 -6.50 11.97
CA PHE A 282 22.64 -7.10 12.69
C PHE A 282 22.83 -8.53 12.18
N THR A 283 24.01 -8.82 11.65
CA THR A 283 24.38 -10.16 11.25
C THR A 283 25.16 -10.82 12.39
N HIS A 284 24.64 -11.95 12.89
CA HIS A 284 25.29 -12.78 13.90
C HIS A 284 25.46 -14.19 13.39
N ALA A 285 26.69 -14.74 13.46
CA ALA A 285 26.99 -16.10 12.98
C ALA A 285 26.48 -16.39 11.55
N GLY A 286 26.46 -15.39 10.67
CA GLY A 286 25.98 -15.49 9.29
C GLY A 286 24.46 -15.34 9.09
N VAL A 287 23.68 -15.19 10.17
CA VAL A 287 22.23 -14.94 10.12
C VAL A 287 21.96 -13.44 10.31
N ALA A 288 21.16 -12.85 9.42
CA ALA A 288 20.79 -11.44 9.51
C ALA A 288 19.50 -11.26 10.30
N HIS A 289 19.53 -10.37 11.29
CA HIS A 289 18.42 -9.97 12.13
C HIS A 289 18.10 -8.49 11.90
N THR A 290 16.82 -8.15 11.71
CA THR A 290 16.39 -6.76 11.50
C THR A 290 15.62 -6.25 12.70
N GLY A 291 16.01 -5.09 13.23
CA GLY A 291 15.36 -4.48 14.38
C GLY A 291 15.30 -2.96 14.28
N ALA A 292 14.84 -2.33 15.35
CA ALA A 292 14.93 -0.89 15.54
C ALA A 292 15.72 -0.60 16.81
N PHE A 293 16.52 0.47 16.80
CA PHE A 293 17.32 0.85 17.96
C PHE A 293 16.41 1.09 19.17
N ALA A 294 16.65 0.34 20.23
CA ALA A 294 15.96 0.42 21.51
C ALA A 294 16.97 0.09 22.62
N ALA A 295 16.61 0.29 23.88
CA ALA A 295 17.54 0.04 24.98
C ALA A 295 17.91 -1.45 25.06
N VAL A 296 16.94 -2.31 24.74
CA VAL A 296 17.10 -3.76 24.66
C VAL A 296 16.41 -4.26 23.39
N VAL A 297 17.14 -5.03 22.59
CA VAL A 297 16.62 -5.71 21.40
C VAL A 297 16.88 -7.21 21.54
N ASN A 298 15.82 -8.01 21.41
CA ASN A 298 15.88 -9.46 21.50
C ASN A 298 15.46 -10.06 20.16
N PHE A 299 16.31 -10.92 19.61
CA PHE A 299 16.09 -11.70 18.40
C PHE A 299 15.99 -13.20 18.69
#